data_AF-A0A1V8SR49-F1
#
_entry.id   AF-A0A1V8SR49-F1
#
_cell.length_a   1.000
_cell.length_b   1.000
_cell.length_c   1.000
_cell.angle_alpha   90.00
_cell.angle_beta   90.00
_cell.angle_gamma   90.00
#
_symmetry.space_group_name_H-M   'P 1'
#
loop_
_entity.id
_entity.type
_entity.pdbx_description
1 polymer ?
#
loop_
_entity_poly.entity_id
_entity_poly.type
_entity_poly.pdbx_seq_one_letter_code
_entity_poly.pdbx_strand_id
1 'polypeptide(L)'
;MLGAIYLERHNFEIRSTNAVDGGVFVISGGTSLHRTKILQDPEFLKGFTDERFFFGLCGPLGPDDDNFITRFEVTRGWKIKIQCSPASRIETTLGTYPKFIQQCLRWVRTTWRSNSCSLFTDRTVWISQLWCVYAVYITSFFNFALFNDALLGYLLWTSPYGSQEALLALLGWVFATKLVKLTPYFLRHPEDLRMLPGYFAFAYFHSFIKLYALLTFWNCHWGGRNLAAINAGKGLEEIEQPKSALKPQVKSPFKRREGGSRV
;
A
#
# COMPACT_ATOMS: atom_id res chain seq x y z
N MET A 1 -8.95 -10.12 9.75
CA MET A 1 -9.77 -10.05 8.52
C MET A 1 -9.41 -8.90 7.57
N LEU A 2 -9.65 -7.61 7.87
CA LEU A 2 -9.54 -6.51 6.88
C LEU A 2 -8.20 -6.47 6.10
N GLY A 3 -7.08 -6.57 6.81
CA GLY A 3 -5.77 -6.62 6.18
C GLY A 3 -5.53 -7.87 5.32
N ALA A 4 -6.01 -9.03 5.77
CA ALA A 4 -5.91 -10.27 5.00
C ALA A 4 -6.70 -10.17 3.69
N ILE A 5 -7.93 -9.65 3.74
CA ILE A 5 -8.74 -9.37 2.54
C ILE A 5 -8.07 -8.34 1.63
N TYR A 6 -7.42 -7.32 2.20
CA TYR A 6 -6.69 -6.32 1.42
C TYR A 6 -5.58 -6.97 0.58
N LEU A 7 -4.78 -7.87 1.18
CA LEU A 7 -3.75 -8.62 0.45
C LEU A 7 -4.34 -9.67 -0.50
N GLU A 8 -5.43 -10.33 -0.13
CA GLU A 8 -6.09 -11.31 -1.00
C GLU A 8 -6.53 -10.69 -2.33
N ARG A 9 -7.11 -9.48 -2.27
CA ARG A 9 -7.49 -8.73 -3.46
C ARG A 9 -6.28 -8.40 -4.35
N HIS A 10 -5.17 -8.02 -3.73
CA HIS A 10 -3.92 -7.74 -4.42
C HIS A 10 -3.37 -9.00 -5.11
N ASN A 11 -3.38 -10.14 -4.43
CA ASN A 11 -2.99 -11.44 -4.99
C ASN A 11 -3.88 -11.84 -6.17
N PHE A 12 -5.20 -11.62 -6.07
CA PHE A 12 -6.14 -11.87 -7.16
C PHE A 12 -5.77 -11.03 -8.40
N GLU A 13 -5.55 -9.73 -8.21
CA GLU A 13 -5.23 -8.79 -9.29
C GLU A 13 -3.92 -9.18 -9.99
N ILE A 14 -2.83 -9.31 -9.24
CA ILE A 14 -1.50 -9.65 -9.80
C ILE A 14 -1.51 -11.00 -10.50
N ARG A 15 -2.15 -12.02 -9.93
CA ARG A 15 -2.28 -13.33 -10.58
C ARG A 15 -3.02 -13.21 -11.90
N SER A 16 -4.12 -12.47 -11.92
CA SER A 16 -4.94 -12.33 -13.13
C SER A 16 -4.21 -11.60 -14.26
N THR A 17 -3.57 -10.46 -13.99
CA THR A 17 -2.84 -9.71 -15.01
C THR A 17 -1.60 -10.47 -15.49
N ASN A 18 -0.85 -11.08 -14.57
CA ASN A 18 0.35 -11.83 -14.94
C ASN A 18 0.04 -13.07 -15.81
N ALA A 19 -1.14 -13.67 -15.62
CA ALA A 19 -1.62 -14.77 -16.46
C ALA A 19 -2.03 -14.32 -17.86
N VAL A 20 -2.62 -13.12 -18.00
CA VAL A 20 -3.13 -12.61 -19.29
C VAL A 20 -2.01 -12.09 -20.18
N ASP A 21 -1.21 -11.14 -19.70
CA ASP A 21 -0.17 -10.46 -20.50
C ASP A 21 1.21 -10.46 -19.84
N GLY A 22 1.37 -11.15 -18.70
CA GLY A 22 2.60 -11.08 -17.91
C GLY A 22 2.71 -9.82 -17.05
N GLY A 23 1.69 -8.96 -17.05
CA GLY A 23 1.73 -7.68 -16.40
C GLY A 23 1.68 -7.75 -14.88
N VAL A 24 2.46 -6.88 -14.25
CA VAL A 24 2.61 -6.75 -12.80
C VAL A 24 3.05 -5.33 -12.50
N PHE A 25 2.42 -4.71 -11.51
CA PHE A 25 2.74 -3.33 -11.11
C PHE A 25 3.73 -3.26 -9.95
N VAL A 26 3.76 -4.30 -9.11
CA VAL A 26 4.74 -4.47 -8.03
C VAL A 26 4.83 -5.96 -7.67
N ILE A 27 6.03 -6.42 -7.35
CA ILE A 27 6.24 -7.71 -6.68
C ILE A 27 6.64 -7.42 -5.25
N SER A 28 5.98 -8.02 -4.25
CA SER A 28 6.34 -7.78 -2.85
C SER A 28 7.77 -8.25 -2.56
N GLY A 29 8.62 -7.35 -2.06
CA GLY A 29 10.06 -7.60 -1.87
C GLY A 29 10.39 -8.72 -0.87
N GLY A 30 9.48 -9.05 0.05
CA GLY A 30 9.67 -10.18 0.98
C GLY A 30 9.33 -11.56 0.38
N THR A 31 8.83 -11.59 -0.85
CA THR A 31 8.29 -12.79 -1.51
C THR A 31 8.79 -12.98 -2.94
N SER A 32 9.86 -12.26 -3.31
CA SER A 32 10.39 -12.22 -4.67
C SER A 32 11.78 -12.89 -4.76
N LEU A 33 12.07 -13.44 -5.95
CA LEU A 33 13.38 -13.97 -6.30
C LEU A 33 13.85 -13.29 -7.58
N HIS A 34 14.97 -12.60 -7.50
CA HIS A 34 15.56 -11.85 -8.61
C HIS A 34 16.85 -12.51 -9.08
N ARG A 35 17.15 -12.40 -10.39
CA ARG A 35 18.42 -12.90 -10.91
C ARG A 35 19.55 -11.97 -10.46
N THR A 36 20.65 -12.54 -9.97
CA THR A 36 21.81 -11.77 -9.49
C THR A 36 22.32 -10.74 -10.51
N LYS A 37 22.34 -11.11 -11.80
CA LYS A 37 22.78 -10.20 -12.87
C LYS A 37 21.92 -8.94 -13.06
N ILE A 38 20.66 -8.96 -12.61
CA ILE A 38 19.78 -7.78 -12.63
C ILE A 38 20.23 -6.82 -11.53
N LEU A 39 20.47 -7.35 -10.32
CA LEU A 39 20.86 -6.56 -9.16
C LEU A 39 22.31 -6.04 -9.24
N GLN A 40 23.17 -6.75 -9.95
CA GLN A 40 24.57 -6.36 -10.20
C GLN A 40 24.73 -5.42 -11.40
N ASP A 41 23.65 -5.10 -12.11
CA ASP A 41 23.70 -4.16 -13.23
C ASP A 41 24.11 -2.76 -12.71
N PRO A 42 25.17 -2.13 -13.26
CA PRO A 42 25.59 -0.78 -12.84
C PRO A 42 24.49 0.27 -12.97
N GLU A 43 23.62 0.14 -13.99
CA GLU A 43 22.49 1.04 -14.19
C GLU A 43 21.38 0.81 -13.15
N PHE A 44 21.17 -0.45 -12.74
CA PHE A 44 20.27 -0.78 -11.64
C PHE A 44 20.73 -0.11 -10.34
N LEU A 45 22.00 -0.30 -9.97
CA LEU A 45 22.54 0.25 -8.71
C LEU A 45 22.45 1.78 -8.68
N LYS A 46 22.83 2.45 -9.78
CA LYS A 46 22.72 3.90 -9.89
C LYS A 46 21.26 4.37 -9.75
N GLY A 47 20.34 3.76 -10.50
CA GLY A 47 18.93 4.14 -10.48
C GLY A 47 18.25 3.84 -9.15
N PHE A 48 18.59 2.73 -8.51
CA PHE A 48 18.02 2.32 -7.22
C PHE A 48 18.40 3.28 -6.09
N THR A 49 19.64 3.80 -6.12
CA THR A 49 20.13 4.74 -5.08
C THR A 49 19.69 6.20 -5.29
N ASP A 50 19.37 6.60 -6.52
CA ASP A 50 18.92 7.97 -6.85
C ASP A 50 17.59 7.96 -7.62
N GLU A 51 16.64 7.14 -7.17
CA GLU A 51 15.32 7.13 -7.81
C GLU A 51 14.62 8.47 -7.63
N ARG A 52 14.19 9.06 -8.76
CA ARG A 52 13.38 10.28 -8.78
C ARG A 52 12.04 10.00 -9.45
N PHE A 53 10.98 10.56 -8.89
CA PHE A 53 9.61 10.45 -9.39
C PHE A 53 9.04 11.83 -9.74
N PHE A 54 7.84 11.84 -10.32
CA PHE A 54 7.14 13.05 -10.75
C PHE A 54 8.01 13.92 -11.68
N PHE A 55 8.37 13.36 -12.84
CA PHE A 55 9.23 14.00 -13.84
C PHE A 55 10.61 14.42 -13.32
N GLY A 56 11.13 13.72 -12.30
CA GLY A 56 12.43 13.99 -11.70
C GLY A 56 12.42 15.09 -10.63
N LEU A 57 11.27 15.69 -10.33
CA LEU A 57 11.13 16.80 -9.40
C LEU A 57 11.23 16.36 -7.93
N CYS A 58 10.95 15.09 -7.63
CA CYS A 58 10.98 14.56 -6.27
C CYS A 58 11.93 13.37 -6.18
N GLY A 59 12.78 13.34 -5.16
CA GLY A 59 13.71 12.26 -4.88
C GLY A 59 14.93 12.76 -4.09
N PRO A 60 15.84 11.87 -3.65
CA PRO A 60 15.80 10.42 -3.88
C PRO A 60 14.66 9.73 -3.09
N LEU A 61 14.06 8.70 -3.68
CA LEU A 61 12.99 7.93 -3.09
C LEU A 61 13.55 6.84 -2.16
N GLY A 62 13.28 6.96 -0.85
CA GLY A 62 13.62 5.94 0.15
C GLY A 62 12.60 4.81 0.33
N PRO A 63 11.27 5.05 0.24
CA PRO A 63 10.27 3.97 0.23
C PRO A 63 10.07 3.41 -1.19
N ASP A 64 9.49 2.22 -1.33
CA ASP A 64 9.08 1.64 -2.63
C ASP A 64 10.22 0.95 -3.43
N ASP A 65 11.19 0.39 -2.71
CA ASP A 65 12.25 -0.46 -3.26
C ASP A 65 11.72 -1.59 -4.16
N ASP A 66 10.66 -2.25 -3.72
CA ASP A 66 9.97 -3.31 -4.45
C ASP A 66 9.39 -2.86 -5.80
N ASN A 67 8.87 -1.64 -5.85
CA ASN A 67 8.33 -1.02 -7.05
C ASN A 67 9.43 -0.62 -8.04
N PHE A 68 10.54 -0.04 -7.54
CA PHE A 68 11.67 0.28 -8.41
C PHE A 68 12.19 -0.96 -9.11
N ILE A 69 12.45 -2.04 -8.35
CA ILE A 69 12.97 -3.29 -8.90
C ILE A 69 12.03 -3.82 -9.98
N THR A 70 10.72 -3.86 -9.68
CA THR A 70 9.71 -4.32 -10.63
C THR A 70 9.71 -3.47 -11.92
N ARG A 71 9.74 -2.14 -11.79
CA ARG A 71 9.78 -1.22 -12.93
C ARG A 71 11.04 -1.36 -13.76
N PHE A 72 12.19 -1.49 -13.13
CA PHE A 72 13.46 -1.73 -13.81
C PHE A 72 13.42 -3.03 -14.61
N GLU A 73 12.92 -4.11 -14.02
CA GLU A 73 12.77 -5.41 -14.68
C GLU A 73 11.86 -5.31 -15.91
N VAL A 74 10.69 -4.69 -15.76
CA VAL A 74 9.74 -4.48 -16.87
C VAL A 74 10.34 -3.63 -17.98
N THR A 75 11.03 -2.54 -17.64
CA THR A 75 11.65 -1.61 -18.61
C THR A 75 12.75 -2.29 -19.43
N ARG A 76 13.49 -3.21 -18.81
CA ARG A 76 14.54 -4.03 -19.47
C ARG A 76 13.99 -5.28 -20.16
N GLY A 77 12.67 -5.47 -20.17
CA GLY A 77 12.03 -6.61 -20.84
C GLY A 77 12.20 -7.95 -20.12
N TRP A 78 12.60 -7.95 -18.84
CA TRP A 78 12.61 -9.17 -18.02
C TRP A 78 11.19 -9.72 -17.86
N LYS A 79 11.08 -11.04 -17.87
CA LYS A 79 9.80 -11.73 -17.67
C LYS A 79 9.62 -12.05 -16.20
N ILE A 80 8.51 -11.58 -15.64
CA ILE A 80 8.11 -11.84 -14.27
C ILE A 80 6.99 -12.88 -14.28
N LYS A 81 7.07 -13.87 -13.39
CA LYS A 81 6.04 -14.89 -13.21
C LYS A 81 5.70 -15.09 -11.75
N ILE A 82 4.41 -15.24 -11.48
CA ILE A 82 3.87 -15.36 -10.14
C ILE A 82 3.51 -16.83 -9.88
N GLN A 83 4.11 -17.42 -8.84
CA GLN A 83 3.80 -18.78 -8.43
C GLN A 83 2.65 -18.79 -7.42
N CYS A 84 1.46 -19.18 -7.89
CA CYS A 84 0.27 -19.30 -7.06
C CYS A 84 -0.04 -20.77 -6.76
N SER A 85 0.56 -21.31 -5.70
CA SER A 85 0.25 -22.65 -5.19
C SER A 85 0.15 -22.63 -3.67
N PRO A 86 -0.55 -23.59 -3.03
CA PRO A 86 -0.51 -23.74 -1.58
C PRO A 86 0.93 -23.90 -1.04
N ALA A 87 1.81 -24.57 -1.79
CA ALA A 87 3.21 -24.79 -1.41
C ALA A 87 4.10 -23.54 -1.50
N SER A 88 3.71 -22.54 -2.31
CA SER A 88 4.42 -21.27 -2.47
C SER A 88 3.79 -20.12 -1.68
N ARG A 89 2.86 -20.42 -0.76
CA ARG A 89 2.18 -19.42 0.06
C ARG A 89 3.10 -18.95 1.18
N ILE A 90 3.26 -17.63 1.27
CA ILE A 90 3.91 -16.95 2.39
C ILE A 90 2.85 -16.16 3.16
N GLU A 91 2.84 -16.32 4.47
CA GLU A 91 1.91 -15.62 5.35
C GLU A 91 2.63 -14.50 6.09
N THR A 92 1.90 -13.42 6.37
CA THR A 92 2.45 -12.27 7.09
C THR A 92 1.42 -11.68 8.03
N THR A 93 1.91 -11.12 9.13
CA THR A 93 1.08 -10.42 10.11
C THR A 93 1.08 -8.94 9.77
N LEU A 94 -0.11 -8.41 9.44
CA LEU A 94 -0.29 -6.99 9.22
C LEU A 94 -0.42 -6.22 10.53
N GLY A 95 -0.15 -4.92 10.47
CA GLY A 95 -0.28 -4.06 11.65
C GLY A 95 -1.71 -4.03 12.15
N THR A 96 -1.90 -3.97 13.47
CA THR A 96 -3.20 -3.67 14.08
C THR A 96 -3.49 -2.16 14.02
N TYR A 97 -4.75 -1.75 14.12
CA TYR A 97 -5.10 -0.32 14.17
C TYR A 97 -4.31 0.38 15.29
N PRO A 98 -3.72 1.58 15.06
CA PRO A 98 -3.81 2.42 13.86
C PRO A 98 -2.76 2.12 12.78
N LYS A 99 -1.80 1.22 13.04
CA LYS A 99 -0.70 0.90 12.11
C LYS A 99 -1.22 0.42 10.75
N PHE A 100 -2.32 -0.35 10.72
CA PHE A 100 -2.93 -0.81 9.47
C PHE A 100 -3.29 0.35 8.52
N ILE A 101 -3.90 1.41 9.05
CA ILE A 101 -4.32 2.57 8.25
C ILE A 101 -3.10 3.30 7.69
N GLN A 102 -2.03 3.41 8.48
CA GLN A 102 -0.76 3.98 8.02
C GLN A 102 -0.12 3.12 6.93
N GLN A 103 -0.21 1.79 7.03
CA GLN A 103 0.24 0.88 5.98
C GLN A 103 -0.55 1.07 4.69
N CYS A 104 -1.89 1.12 4.75
CA CYS A 104 -2.74 1.41 3.59
C CYS A 104 -2.39 2.75 2.96
N LEU A 105 -2.26 3.81 3.75
CA LEU A 105 -1.89 5.13 3.25
C LEU A 105 -0.55 5.11 2.51
N ARG A 106 0.45 4.43 3.07
CA ARG A 106 1.76 4.28 2.43
C ARG A 106 1.62 3.58 1.09
N TRP A 107 0.97 2.42 1.04
CA TRP A 107 0.78 1.66 -0.19
C TRP A 107 0.05 2.46 -1.28
N VAL A 108 -0.96 3.25 -0.91
CA VAL A 108 -1.67 4.07 -1.91
C VAL A 108 -0.81 5.22 -2.41
N ARG A 109 0.00 5.86 -1.55
CA ARG A 109 0.98 6.86 -2.01
C ARG A 109 2.00 6.26 -2.97
N THR A 110 2.48 5.05 -2.68
CA THR A 110 3.35 4.27 -3.59
C THR A 110 2.67 4.04 -4.93
N THR A 111 1.39 3.65 -4.95
CA THR A 111 0.62 3.52 -6.19
C THR A 111 0.61 4.82 -6.99
N TRP A 112 0.35 5.98 -6.36
CA TRP A 112 0.38 7.26 -7.05
C TRP A 112 1.76 7.61 -7.63
N ARG A 113 2.84 7.29 -6.92
CA ARG A 113 4.22 7.54 -7.40
C ARG A 113 4.63 6.57 -8.51
N SER A 114 4.69 5.29 -8.16
CA SER A 114 5.25 4.23 -9.00
C SER A 114 4.42 4.00 -10.27
N ASN A 115 3.10 3.90 -10.16
CA ASN A 115 2.26 3.67 -11.35
C ASN A 115 2.32 4.85 -12.31
N SER A 116 2.44 6.09 -11.80
CA SER A 116 2.64 7.26 -12.64
C SER A 116 3.97 7.20 -13.40
N CYS A 117 5.05 6.80 -12.72
CA CYS A 117 6.34 6.59 -13.39
C CYS A 117 6.24 5.51 -14.47
N SER A 118 5.62 4.35 -14.18
CA SER A 118 5.41 3.29 -15.18
C SER A 118 4.62 3.78 -16.41
N LEU A 119 3.55 4.55 -16.20
CA LEU A 119 2.66 5.00 -17.27
C LEU A 119 3.25 6.16 -18.08
N PHE A 120 3.90 7.13 -17.43
CA PHE A 120 4.25 8.40 -18.07
C PHE A 120 5.75 8.58 -18.31
N THR A 121 6.61 8.02 -17.45
CA THR A 121 8.07 8.13 -17.56
C THR A 121 8.64 6.93 -18.31
N ASP A 122 8.41 5.71 -17.81
CA ASP A 122 8.99 4.50 -18.40
C ASP A 122 8.27 4.11 -19.70
N ARG A 123 6.94 4.20 -19.70
CA ARG A 123 6.02 3.94 -20.82
C ARG A 123 6.06 2.53 -21.43
N THR A 124 7.04 1.70 -21.07
CA THR A 124 7.18 0.32 -21.57
C THR A 124 5.91 -0.49 -21.38
N VAL A 125 5.16 -0.22 -20.31
CA VAL A 125 3.93 -0.91 -19.94
C VAL A 125 2.82 -0.81 -21.00
N TRP A 126 2.80 0.27 -21.78
CA TRP A 126 1.84 0.48 -22.87
C TRP A 126 2.06 -0.46 -24.05
N ILE A 127 3.25 -1.04 -24.16
CA ILE A 127 3.60 -1.95 -25.26
C ILE A 127 3.60 -3.39 -24.74
N SER A 128 4.08 -3.61 -23.50
CA SER A 128 4.31 -4.95 -22.97
C SER A 128 3.15 -5.55 -22.17
N GLN A 129 2.27 -4.73 -21.59
CA GLN A 129 1.24 -5.19 -20.64
C GLN A 129 -0.07 -4.38 -20.71
N LEU A 130 -0.68 -4.33 -21.90
CA LEU A 130 -1.90 -3.55 -22.18
C LEU A 130 -3.09 -3.90 -21.28
N TRP A 131 -3.29 -5.17 -20.96
CA TRP A 131 -4.39 -5.60 -20.09
C TRP A 131 -4.15 -5.11 -18.66
N CYS A 132 -2.91 -5.25 -18.17
CA CYS A 132 -2.51 -4.74 -16.86
C CYS A 132 -2.67 -3.21 -16.77
N VAL A 133 -2.33 -2.48 -17.85
CA VAL A 133 -2.55 -1.03 -17.93
C VAL A 133 -4.01 -0.66 -17.69
N TYR A 134 -4.92 -1.32 -18.40
CA TYR A 134 -6.37 -1.11 -18.22
C TYR A 134 -6.84 -1.53 -16.81
N ALA A 135 -6.62 -2.79 -16.46
CA ALA A 135 -7.24 -3.43 -15.30
C ALA A 135 -6.66 -2.97 -13.96
N VAL A 136 -5.40 -2.52 -13.94
CA VAL A 136 -4.70 -2.17 -12.70
C VAL A 136 -4.20 -0.73 -12.73
N TYR A 137 -3.38 -0.34 -13.70
CA TYR A 137 -2.74 0.98 -13.65
C TYR A 137 -3.76 2.14 -13.74
N ILE A 138 -4.60 2.14 -14.78
CA ILE A 138 -5.66 3.16 -14.95
C ILE A 138 -6.68 3.04 -13.82
N THR A 139 -7.17 1.83 -13.56
CA THR A 139 -8.17 1.57 -12.51
C THR A 139 -7.69 2.04 -11.13
N SER A 140 -6.40 1.95 -10.82
CA SER A 140 -5.84 2.43 -9.54
C SER A 140 -6.04 3.93 -9.33
N PHE A 141 -6.03 4.74 -10.39
CA PHE A 141 -6.25 6.18 -10.30
C PHE A 141 -7.73 6.56 -10.16
N PHE A 142 -8.65 5.79 -10.76
CA PHE A 142 -10.07 6.17 -10.78
C PHE A 142 -10.96 5.38 -9.80
N ASN A 143 -10.48 4.26 -9.24
CA ASN A 143 -11.30 3.39 -8.40
C ASN A 143 -11.47 3.94 -6.97
N PHE A 144 -12.28 4.98 -6.81
CA PHE A 144 -12.74 5.49 -5.52
C PHE A 144 -14.14 4.94 -5.24
N ALA A 145 -14.22 3.79 -4.56
CA ALA A 145 -15.47 3.05 -4.37
C ALA A 145 -16.65 3.91 -3.90
N LEU A 146 -16.43 4.81 -2.94
CA LEU A 146 -17.49 5.68 -2.40
C LEU A 146 -18.01 6.64 -3.45
N PHE A 147 -17.12 7.40 -4.10
CA PHE A 147 -17.52 8.41 -5.06
C PHE A 147 -18.10 7.77 -6.33
N ASN A 148 -17.51 6.66 -6.78
CA ASN A 148 -17.97 5.96 -7.98
C ASN A 148 -19.35 5.32 -7.77
N ASP A 149 -19.54 4.56 -6.68
CA ASP A 149 -20.83 3.89 -6.44
C ASP A 149 -21.94 4.91 -6.15
N ALA A 150 -21.65 5.97 -5.39
CA ALA A 150 -22.61 7.04 -5.12
C ALA A 150 -22.99 7.80 -6.40
N LEU A 151 -22.01 8.10 -7.26
CA LEU A 151 -22.26 8.74 -8.55
C LEU A 151 -23.05 7.84 -9.49
N LEU A 152 -22.75 6.54 -9.55
CA LEU A 152 -23.52 5.57 -10.33
C LEU A 152 -24.98 5.51 -9.86
N GLY A 153 -25.22 5.46 -8.55
CA GLY A 153 -26.57 5.49 -7.98
C GLY A 153 -27.30 6.79 -8.29
N TYR A 154 -26.64 7.94 -8.14
CA TYR A 154 -27.20 9.26 -8.46
C TYR A 154 -27.54 9.41 -9.94
N LEU A 155 -26.63 9.02 -10.84
CA LEU A 155 -26.86 9.08 -12.29
C LEU A 155 -28.00 8.17 -12.71
N LEU A 156 -28.11 6.96 -12.15
CA LEU A 156 -29.25 6.08 -12.44
C LEU A 156 -30.56 6.68 -11.93
N TRP A 157 -30.58 7.17 -10.69
CA TRP A 157 -31.78 7.76 -10.08
C TRP A 157 -32.31 8.98 -10.85
N THR A 158 -31.40 9.83 -11.34
CA THR A 158 -31.74 11.03 -12.11
C THR A 158 -32.02 10.75 -13.59
N SER A 159 -31.72 9.55 -14.07
CA SER A 159 -31.95 9.17 -15.46
C SER A 159 -33.43 8.88 -15.74
N PRO A 160 -33.86 8.91 -17.02
CA PRO A 160 -35.20 8.46 -17.41
C PRO A 160 -35.51 6.99 -17.06
N TYR A 161 -34.47 6.20 -16.75
CA TYR A 161 -34.57 4.78 -16.37
C TYR A 161 -34.51 4.57 -14.85
N GLY A 162 -34.51 5.66 -14.07
CA GLY A 162 -34.45 5.62 -12.62
C GLY A 162 -35.75 5.09 -12.01
N SER A 163 -35.68 3.92 -11.37
CA SER A 163 -36.74 3.38 -10.54
C SER A 163 -36.16 2.78 -9.26
N GLN A 164 -37.00 2.52 -8.27
CA GLN A 164 -36.58 1.85 -7.04
C GLN A 164 -36.00 0.45 -7.34
N GLU A 165 -36.62 -0.29 -8.26
CA GLU A 165 -36.19 -1.62 -8.70
C GLU A 165 -34.85 -1.54 -9.43
N ALA A 166 -34.66 -0.56 -10.32
CA ALA A 166 -33.40 -0.34 -11.02
C ALA A 166 -32.27 -0.01 -10.05
N LEU A 167 -32.53 0.84 -9.04
CA LEU A 167 -31.57 1.17 -8.01
C LEU A 167 -31.21 -0.03 -7.15
N LEU A 168 -32.20 -0.84 -6.73
CA LEU A 168 -31.97 -2.07 -5.98
C LEU A 168 -31.17 -3.10 -6.80
N ALA A 169 -31.46 -3.23 -8.10
CA ALA A 169 -30.71 -4.08 -9.01
C ALA A 169 -29.25 -3.61 -9.14
N LEU A 170 -29.02 -2.30 -9.27
CA LEU A 170 -27.68 -1.72 -9.30
C LEU A 170 -26.94 -1.98 -7.98
N LEU A 171 -27.58 -1.76 -6.83
CA LEU A 171 -26.97 -2.02 -5.52
C LEU A 171 -26.64 -3.50 -5.34
N GLY A 172 -27.54 -4.40 -5.76
CA GLY A 172 -27.31 -5.84 -5.77
C GLY A 172 -26.14 -6.24 -6.68
N TRP A 173 -26.04 -5.63 -7.87
CA TRP A 173 -24.94 -5.85 -8.81
C TRP A 173 -23.59 -5.35 -8.26
N VAL A 174 -23.56 -4.15 -7.71
CA VAL A 174 -22.37 -3.56 -7.06
C VAL A 174 -21.93 -4.43 -5.88
N PHE A 175 -22.88 -4.92 -5.08
CA PHE A 175 -22.60 -5.83 -3.98
C PHE A 175 -22.00 -7.15 -4.49
N ALA A 176 -22.66 -7.81 -5.45
CA ALA A 176 -22.21 -9.08 -6.02
C ALA A 176 -20.81 -9.00 -6.64
N THR A 177 -20.55 -7.96 -7.44
CA THR A 177 -19.24 -7.77 -8.09
C THR A 177 -18.11 -7.49 -7.10
N LYS A 178 -18.38 -6.78 -5.99
CA LYS A 178 -17.37 -6.54 -4.94
C LYS A 178 -17.03 -7.80 -4.14
N LEU A 179 -17.89 -8.83 -4.15
CA LEU A 179 -17.61 -10.11 -3.49
C LEU A 179 -16.64 -11.01 -4.27
N VAL A 180 -16.57 -10.87 -5.60
CA VAL A 180 -15.78 -11.77 -6.47
C VAL A 180 -14.33 -11.92 -6.02
N LYS A 181 -13.66 -10.79 -5.72
CA LYS A 181 -12.25 -10.79 -5.28
C LYS A 181 -12.05 -11.29 -3.84
N LEU A 182 -13.13 -11.42 -3.07
CA LEU A 182 -13.11 -11.87 -1.67
C LEU A 182 -13.45 -13.35 -1.54
N THR A 183 -14.09 -13.93 -2.56
CA THR A 183 -14.51 -15.34 -2.59
C THR A 183 -13.41 -16.29 -2.13
N PRO A 184 -12.15 -16.21 -2.59
CA PRO A 184 -11.11 -17.15 -2.15
C PRO A 184 -10.77 -17.07 -0.66
N TYR A 185 -10.97 -15.92 -0.01
CA TYR A 185 -10.79 -15.77 1.43
C TYR A 185 -11.96 -16.38 2.19
N PHE A 186 -13.20 -16.03 1.84
CA PHE A 186 -14.39 -16.51 2.55
C PHE A 186 -14.67 -18.00 2.36
N LEU A 187 -14.21 -18.60 1.25
CA LEU A 187 -14.24 -20.06 1.10
C LEU A 187 -13.31 -20.77 2.11
N ARG A 188 -12.25 -20.11 2.59
CA ARG A 188 -11.34 -20.64 3.62
C ARG A 188 -11.77 -20.27 5.04
N HIS A 189 -12.42 -19.12 5.20
CA HIS A 189 -12.84 -18.55 6.48
C HIS A 189 -14.30 -18.09 6.42
N PRO A 190 -15.28 -19.00 6.31
CA PRO A 190 -16.70 -18.65 6.21
C PRO A 190 -17.23 -17.91 7.44
N GLU A 191 -16.69 -18.17 8.63
CA GLU A 191 -17.05 -17.54 9.90
C GLU A 191 -16.81 -16.02 9.90
N ASP A 192 -15.89 -15.54 9.07
CA ASP A 192 -15.56 -14.12 8.95
C ASP A 192 -16.61 -13.34 8.14
N LEU A 193 -17.57 -14.01 7.49
CA LEU A 193 -18.69 -13.35 6.79
C LEU A 193 -19.49 -12.42 7.71
N ARG A 194 -19.53 -12.69 9.02
CA ARG A 194 -20.16 -11.79 10.01
C ARG A 194 -19.53 -10.39 10.06
N MET A 195 -18.27 -10.26 9.67
CA MET A 195 -17.53 -9.00 9.64
C MET A 195 -17.63 -8.29 8.28
N LEU A 196 -18.34 -8.86 7.31
CA LEU A 196 -18.53 -8.30 5.96
C LEU A 196 -19.07 -6.86 5.97
N PRO A 197 -20.02 -6.45 6.84
CA PRO A 197 -20.43 -5.04 6.93
C PRO A 197 -19.27 -4.11 7.25
N GLY A 198 -18.37 -4.51 8.15
CA GLY A 198 -17.16 -3.76 8.49
C GLY A 198 -16.18 -3.65 7.33
N TYR A 199 -16.09 -4.69 6.48
CA TYR A 199 -15.32 -4.64 5.25
C TYR A 199 -15.87 -3.61 4.26
N PHE A 200 -17.18 -3.56 4.01
CA PHE A 200 -17.77 -2.57 3.12
C PHE A 200 -17.58 -1.14 3.65
N ALA A 201 -17.81 -0.93 4.95
CA ALA A 201 -17.54 0.35 5.60
C ALA A 201 -16.08 0.79 5.39
N PHE A 202 -15.12 -0.13 5.59
CA PHE A 202 -13.71 0.13 5.35
C PHE A 202 -13.40 0.38 3.86
N ALA A 203 -13.99 -0.38 2.94
CA ALA A 203 -13.77 -0.21 1.50
C ALA A 203 -14.24 1.16 1.00
N TYR A 204 -15.37 1.65 1.52
CA TYR A 204 -15.84 3.01 1.25
C TYR A 204 -14.95 4.07 1.90
N PHE A 205 -14.61 3.90 3.18
CA PHE A 205 -13.67 4.78 3.90
C PHE A 205 -12.31 4.88 3.20
N HIS A 206 -11.83 3.78 2.60
CA HIS A 206 -10.58 3.74 1.87
C HIS A 206 -10.55 4.73 0.67
N SER A 207 -11.70 5.17 0.16
CA SER A 207 -11.78 6.23 -0.86
C SER A 207 -11.22 7.55 -0.34
N PHE A 208 -11.45 7.88 0.93
CA PHE A 208 -10.85 9.05 1.58
C PHE A 208 -9.34 8.89 1.78
N ILE A 209 -8.88 7.68 2.15
CA ILE A 209 -7.45 7.37 2.22
C ILE A 209 -6.80 7.62 0.85
N LYS A 210 -7.44 7.15 -0.23
CA LYS A 210 -6.94 7.38 -1.60
C LYS A 210 -6.85 8.85 -1.97
N LEU A 211 -7.86 9.64 -1.60
CA LEU A 211 -7.91 11.07 -1.89
C LEU A 211 -6.83 11.81 -1.11
N TYR A 212 -6.70 11.52 0.18
CA TYR A 212 -5.64 12.08 1.01
C TYR A 212 -4.24 11.67 0.52
N ALA A 213 -4.07 10.41 0.10
CA ALA A 213 -2.83 9.93 -0.49
C ALA A 213 -2.47 10.66 -1.78
N LEU A 214 -3.45 10.93 -2.65
CA LEU A 214 -3.27 11.72 -3.87
C LEU A 214 -2.78 13.13 -3.56
N LEU A 215 -3.30 13.75 -2.51
CA LEU A 215 -2.88 15.09 -2.07
C LEU A 215 -1.59 15.10 -1.24
N THR A 216 -0.98 13.94 -0.99
CA THR A 216 0.21 13.83 -0.14
C THR A 216 1.23 12.82 -0.67
N PHE A 217 1.17 12.48 -1.96
CA PHE A 217 1.97 11.40 -2.56
C PHE A 217 3.48 11.70 -2.53
N TRP A 218 3.87 12.96 -2.47
CA TRP A 218 5.27 13.38 -2.31
C TRP A 218 5.86 13.06 -0.93
N ASN A 219 5.02 12.74 0.06
CA ASN A 219 5.50 12.36 1.37
C ASN A 219 6.10 10.95 1.34
N CYS A 220 7.43 10.90 1.49
CA CYS A 220 8.24 9.69 1.43
C CYS A 220 8.60 9.14 2.82
N HIS A 221 7.97 9.62 3.90
CA HIS A 221 8.31 9.22 5.27
C HIS A 221 7.83 7.81 5.60
N TRP A 222 8.70 7.01 6.20
CA TRP A 222 8.39 5.64 6.62
C TRP A 222 7.71 5.64 8.00
N GLY A 223 6.39 5.86 8.05
CA GLY A 223 5.64 6.04 9.30
C GLY A 223 5.69 4.88 10.34
N GLY A 224 6.27 3.73 9.98
CA GLY A 224 6.40 2.56 10.87
C GLY A 224 7.83 2.13 11.24
N ARG A 225 8.88 2.80 10.76
CA ARG A 225 10.28 2.51 11.11
C ARG A 225 11.04 3.81 11.30
N ASN A 226 11.65 4.00 12.46
CA ASN A 226 12.51 5.14 12.70
C ASN A 226 13.87 4.89 12.01
N LEU A 227 13.94 5.20 10.72
CA LEU A 227 15.16 5.04 9.91
C LEU A 227 16.32 5.87 10.49
N ALA A 228 16.03 7.01 11.13
CA ALA A 228 17.06 7.79 11.81
C ALA A 228 17.66 7.06 13.02
N ALA A 229 16.85 6.30 13.77
CA ALA A 229 17.35 5.46 14.87
C ALA A 229 18.13 4.23 14.38
N ILE A 230 17.68 3.59 13.29
CA ILE A 230 18.37 2.45 12.67
C ILE A 230 19.71 2.89 12.09
N ASN A 231 19.75 3.99 11.34
CA ASN A 231 20.97 4.56 10.78
C ASN A 231 21.93 5.09 11.86
N ALA A 232 21.41 5.43 13.04
CA ALA A 232 22.20 5.79 14.21
C ALA A 232 22.67 4.57 15.05
N GLY A 233 22.43 3.33 14.57
CA GLY A 233 22.91 2.11 15.23
C GLY A 233 22.19 1.75 16.53
N LYS A 234 21.01 2.32 16.80
CA LYS A 234 20.22 1.94 17.98
C LYS A 234 19.43 0.67 17.71
N GLY A 235 19.71 -0.38 18.48
CA GLY A 235 19.03 -1.67 18.37
C GLY A 235 17.52 -1.56 18.55
N LEU A 236 16.79 -2.45 17.88
CA LEU A 236 15.32 -2.47 17.81
C LEU A 236 14.62 -2.52 19.18
N GLU A 237 15.30 -2.98 20.23
CA GLU A 237 14.76 -3.12 21.59
C GLU A 237 14.51 -1.78 22.31
N GLU A 238 15.23 -0.70 21.98
CA GLU A 238 14.97 0.64 22.56
C GLU A 238 13.73 1.33 21.94
N ILE A 239 13.26 0.86 20.78
CA ILE A 239 12.24 1.56 19.97
C ILE A 239 10.81 1.15 20.38
N GLU A 240 10.64 -0.03 20.99
CA GLU A 240 9.31 -0.57 21.33
C GLU A 240 8.79 -0.27 22.75
N GLN A 241 9.55 0.42 23.61
CA GLN A 241 9.01 0.79 24.92
C GLN A 241 8.04 1.99 24.82
N PRO A 242 6.76 1.86 25.24
CA PRO A 242 5.85 2.99 25.30
C PRO A 242 6.33 3.97 26.38
N LYS A 243 6.37 5.26 26.04
CA LYS A 243 6.63 6.37 26.98
C LYS A 243 5.47 6.48 28.00
N SER A 244 5.40 5.56 28.95
CA SER A 244 4.53 5.65 30.13
C SER A 244 5.29 5.19 31.37
N ALA A 245 6.46 5.77 31.62
CA ALA A 245 7.15 5.62 32.89
C ALA A 245 8.14 6.78 33.12
N LEU A 246 7.63 7.97 33.41
CA LEU A 246 8.35 8.89 34.28
C LEU A 246 7.38 9.45 35.31
N LYS A 247 7.43 8.86 36.51
CA LYS A 247 6.87 9.42 37.74
C LYS A 247 7.56 10.75 38.07
N PRO A 248 6.89 11.69 38.73
CA PRO A 248 7.47 12.98 39.09
C PRO A 248 8.42 12.83 40.28
N GLN A 249 9.59 13.46 40.21
CA GLN A 249 10.43 13.74 41.37
C GLN A 249 10.55 15.25 41.50
N VAL A 250 9.76 15.81 42.43
CA VAL A 250 9.92 17.15 42.97
C VAL A 250 10.93 17.06 44.13
N LYS A 251 11.95 17.92 44.14
CA LYS A 251 12.35 18.74 45.32
C LYS A 251 13.45 19.77 44.98
N SER A 252 13.00 21.03 44.92
CA SER A 252 13.58 22.29 45.47
C SER A 252 15.11 22.48 45.60
N PRO A 253 15.65 23.65 45.16
CA PRO A 253 16.95 24.14 45.59
C PRO A 253 16.81 25.09 46.78
N PHE A 254 17.53 24.85 47.89
CA PHE A 254 17.71 25.84 48.96
C PHE A 254 19.18 26.11 49.24
N LYS A 255 19.51 27.39 49.03
CA LYS A 255 20.63 28.27 49.41
C LYS A 255 21.91 27.75 50.10
N ARG A 256 23.01 28.29 49.57
CA ARG A 256 24.39 28.44 50.04
C ARG A 256 24.51 29.32 51.31
N ARG A 257 25.40 28.94 52.25
CA ARG A 257 26.31 29.79 53.07
C ARG A 257 27.16 28.87 53.98
N GLU A 258 28.48 28.80 53.75
CA GLU A 258 29.54 29.55 54.44
C GLU A 258 29.99 28.90 55.77
N GLY A 259 31.24 28.41 55.76
CA GLY A 259 32.27 28.70 56.77
C GLY A 259 32.13 28.15 58.20
N GLY A 260 33.15 27.40 58.64
CA GLY A 260 33.77 27.65 59.95
C GLY A 260 33.65 26.58 61.02
N SER A 261 34.77 25.87 61.20
CA SER A 261 35.42 25.42 62.44
C SER A 261 34.69 24.59 63.53
N ARG A 262 35.46 23.60 63.99
CA ARG A 262 35.30 22.71 65.15
C ARG A 262 35.10 23.46 66.47
N VAL A 263 34.27 22.90 67.37
CA VAL A 263 34.65 22.26 68.65
C VAL A 263 33.68 21.13 68.92
#